data_AF-A0A142JHR2-F1
#
_entry.id   AF-A0A142JHR2-F1
#
_cell.length_a   1.000
_cell.length_b   1.000
_cell.length_c   1.000
_cell.angle_alpha   90.00
_cell.angle_beta   90.00
_cell.angle_gamma   90.00
#
_symmetry.space_group_name_H-M   'P 1'
#
loop_
_entity.id
_entity.type
_entity.pdbx_description
1 polymer ?
#
loop_
_entity_poly.entity_id
_entity_poly.type
_entity_poly.pdbx_seq_one_letter_code
_entity_poly.pdbx_strand_id
1 'polypeptide(L)'
;MSEFMVVAVCHTTRDHSYITFWRPDDRGYTPVVPRAGRYSGEQIAQHLAYYNTGYHVAVPVALIERLGTEPPVGFFDYGGPAVLNTRANWKLILAAAPWATKYPPEPEPFRGRLSQIIPKR
;
A
#
# COMPACT_ATOMS: atom_id res chain seq x y z
N MET A 1 -9.28 18.65 -0.27
CA MET A 1 -7.85 18.38 0.01
C MET A 1 -7.54 16.97 -0.42
N SER A 2 -6.38 16.70 -1.02
CA SER A 2 -6.00 15.34 -1.43
C SER A 2 -5.42 14.58 -0.25
N GLU A 3 -5.96 13.39 0.03
CA GLU A 3 -5.44 12.48 1.05
C GLU A 3 -4.50 11.44 0.44
N PHE A 4 -3.49 11.07 1.20
CA PHE A 4 -2.47 10.11 0.82
C PHE A 4 -2.37 8.98 1.86
N MET A 5 -2.06 7.79 1.37
CA MET A 5 -1.61 6.65 2.17
C MET A 5 -0.14 6.38 1.89
N VAL A 6 0.56 5.81 2.86
CA VAL A 6 1.97 5.47 2.73
C VAL A 6 2.09 3.97 2.56
N VAL A 7 2.53 3.54 1.38
CA VAL A 7 2.82 2.14 1.07
C VAL A 7 4.20 1.78 1.63
N ALA A 8 4.27 0.70 2.40
CA ALA A 8 5.50 0.16 2.94
C ALA A 8 6.08 -0.90 2.01
N VAL A 9 6.93 -0.45 1.08
CA VAL A 9 7.63 -1.32 0.12
C VAL A 9 8.52 -2.31 0.86
N CYS A 10 9.26 -1.86 1.87
CA CYS A 10 10.14 -2.71 2.67
C CYS A 10 9.40 -3.76 3.53
N HIS A 11 8.11 -3.55 3.84
CA HIS A 11 7.27 -4.50 4.57
C HIS A 11 6.36 -5.33 3.65
N THR A 12 6.49 -5.18 2.33
CA THR A 12 5.76 -5.99 1.35
C THR A 12 6.75 -6.88 0.59
N THR A 13 6.87 -8.14 1.03
CA THR A 13 7.79 -9.11 0.41
C THR A 13 7.07 -9.97 -0.64
N ARG A 14 7.86 -10.75 -1.39
CA ARG A 14 7.35 -11.75 -2.36
C ARG A 14 6.42 -12.83 -1.78
N ASP A 15 6.35 -12.96 -0.46
CA ASP A 15 5.50 -13.92 0.25
C ASP A 15 4.20 -13.29 0.77
N HIS A 16 4.09 -11.96 0.71
CA HIS A 16 2.88 -11.25 1.08
C HIS A 16 1.94 -11.18 -0.13
N SER A 17 0.74 -11.74 0.00
CA SER A 17 -0.29 -11.69 -1.03
C SER A 17 -0.90 -10.30 -1.21
N TYR A 18 -0.78 -9.43 -0.20
CA TYR A 18 -1.31 -8.07 -0.17
C TYR A 18 -0.23 -7.05 0.19
N ILE A 19 -0.41 -5.82 -0.29
CA ILE A 19 0.46 -4.68 -0.03
C ILE A 19 0.22 -4.15 1.38
N THR A 20 1.31 -3.81 2.06
CA THR A 20 1.30 -3.27 3.41
C THR A 20 1.34 -1.75 3.41
N PHE A 21 0.57 -1.13 4.29
CA PHE A 21 0.48 0.31 4.49
C PHE A 21 0.89 0.71 5.90
N TRP A 22 1.31 1.96 6.07
CA TRP A 22 1.40 2.57 7.41
C TRP A 22 0.02 2.73 8.02
N ARG A 23 -0.07 2.55 9.34
CA ARG A 23 -1.26 2.90 10.14
C ARG A 23 -1.24 4.39 10.51
N PRO A 24 -2.38 4.95 10.99
CA PRO A 24 -2.43 6.31 11.49
C PRO A 24 -1.37 6.60 12.55
N ASP A 25 -1.02 7.88 12.68
CA ASP A 25 -0.06 8.39 13.67
C ASP A 25 1.34 7.76 13.58
N ASP A 26 1.70 7.26 12.39
CA ASP A 26 3.00 6.67 12.07
C ASP A 26 3.32 5.41 12.90
N ARG A 27 2.28 4.69 13.33
CA ARG A 27 2.37 3.60 14.30
C ARG A 27 1.99 2.25 13.74
N GLY A 28 3.00 1.57 13.20
CA GLY A 28 2.90 0.19 12.73
C GLY A 28 2.25 0.08 11.37
N TYR A 29 1.89 -1.16 11.02
CA TYR A 29 1.56 -1.54 9.65
C TYR A 29 0.24 -2.28 9.56
N THR A 30 -0.38 -2.24 8.38
CA THR A 30 -1.64 -2.94 8.11
C THR A 30 -1.72 -3.37 6.64
N PRO A 31 -2.23 -4.56 6.33
CA PRO A 31 -2.51 -4.98 4.96
C PRO A 31 -3.89 -4.51 4.47
N VAL A 32 -4.78 -4.04 5.36
CA VAL A 32 -6.15 -3.62 5.00
C VAL A 32 -6.27 -2.09 4.93
N VAL A 33 -6.90 -1.62 3.86
CA VAL A 33 -7.07 -0.20 3.50
C VAL A 33 -7.82 0.61 4.56
N PRO A 34 -8.93 0.12 5.18
CA PRO A 34 -9.66 0.91 6.18
C PRO A 34 -8.85 1.22 7.44
N ARG A 35 -7.76 0.48 7.69
CA ARG A 35 -6.89 0.66 8.85
C ARG A 35 -5.66 1.51 8.56
N ALA A 36 -5.42 1.86 7.29
CA ALA A 36 -4.25 2.60 6.87
C ALA A 36 -4.34 4.08 7.29
N GLY A 37 -3.18 4.68 7.55
CA GLY A 37 -3.06 6.10 7.86
C GLY A 37 -3.43 6.94 6.65
N ARG A 38 -4.23 7.98 6.87
CA ARG A 38 -4.55 9.00 5.87
C ARG A 38 -3.84 10.29 6.26
N TYR A 39 -3.06 10.80 5.33
CA TYR A 39 -2.18 11.93 5.53
C TYR A 39 -2.53 13.02 4.52
N SER A 40 -2.45 14.28 4.94
CA SER A 40 -2.64 15.39 4.00
C SER A 40 -1.44 15.49 3.07
N GLY A 41 -1.66 15.98 1.85
CA GLY A 41 -0.54 16.23 0.92
C GLY A 41 0.49 17.23 1.47
N GLU A 42 0.05 18.18 2.29
CA GLU A 42 0.94 19.16 2.96
C GLU A 42 1.86 18.47 3.98
N GLN A 43 1.30 17.61 4.84
CA GLN A 43 2.07 16.83 5.82
C GLN A 43 3.13 15.96 5.14
N ILE A 44 2.75 15.29 4.04
CA ILE A 44 3.70 14.47 3.27
C ILE A 44 4.80 15.34 2.68
N ALA A 45 4.44 16.46 2.04
CA ALA A 45 5.40 17.35 1.38
C ALA A 45 6.41 17.97 2.36
N GLN A 46 6.00 18.28 3.59
CA GLN A 46 6.89 18.80 4.64
C GLN A 46 7.88 17.74 5.16
N HIS A 47 7.57 16.45 4.98
CA HIS A 47 8.33 15.33 5.54
C HIS A 47 8.63 14.22 4.51
N LEU A 48 9.02 14.58 3.28
CA LEU A 48 9.29 13.61 2.21
C LEU A 48 10.40 12.60 2.57
N ALA A 49 11.40 13.02 3.32
CA ALA A 49 12.47 12.13 3.80
C ALA A 49 12.00 11.08 4.81
N TYR A 50 10.76 11.18 5.30
CA TYR A 50 10.12 10.23 6.19
C TYR A 50 9.07 9.39 5.46
N TYR A 51 8.13 10.05 4.79
CA TYR A 51 6.97 9.40 4.15
C TYR A 51 7.22 8.88 2.73
N ASN A 52 8.23 9.39 2.02
CA ASN A 52 8.45 9.12 0.60
C ASN A 52 9.92 8.78 0.29
N THR A 53 10.46 7.83 1.04
CA THR A 53 11.88 7.49 0.93
C THR A 53 12.20 6.60 -0.27
N GLY A 54 11.27 5.74 -0.68
CA GLY A 54 11.51 4.63 -1.61
C GLY A 54 11.32 3.26 -0.95
N TYR A 55 11.66 3.15 0.33
CA TYR A 55 11.13 2.09 1.20
C TYR A 55 9.68 2.36 1.59
N HIS A 56 9.31 3.64 1.59
CA HIS A 56 7.96 4.15 1.76
C HIS A 56 7.60 5.02 0.56
N VAL A 57 6.37 4.90 0.08
CA VAL A 57 5.88 5.69 -1.06
C VAL A 57 4.51 6.25 -0.71
N ALA A 58 4.39 7.57 -0.73
CA ALA A 58 3.11 8.25 -0.52
C ALA A 58 2.30 8.26 -1.81
N VAL A 59 1.07 7.76 -1.74
CA VAL A 59 0.19 7.58 -2.90
C VAL A 59 -1.23 8.02 -2.61
N PRO A 60 -1.99 8.51 -3.63
CA PRO A 60 -3.35 8.99 -3.42
C PRO A 60 -4.28 7.91 -2.86
N VAL A 61 -5.06 8.25 -1.82
CA VAL A 61 -6.06 7.35 -1.21
C VAL A 61 -7.03 6.81 -2.25
N ALA A 62 -7.52 7.68 -3.15
CA ALA A 62 -8.49 7.31 -4.19
C ALA A 62 -7.99 6.19 -5.12
N LEU A 63 -6.67 6.12 -5.38
CA LEU A 63 -6.10 5.02 -6.14
C LEU A 63 -6.13 3.72 -5.34
N ILE A 64 -5.72 3.77 -4.07
CA ILE A 64 -5.65 2.60 -3.19
C ILE A 64 -7.03 2.01 -2.95
N GLU A 65 -8.04 2.84 -2.68
CA GLU A 65 -9.43 2.40 -2.53
C GLU A 65 -9.95 1.70 -3.79
N ARG A 66 -9.61 2.21 -4.98
CA ARG A 66 -9.99 1.58 -6.26
C ARG A 66 -9.30 0.24 -6.52
N LEU A 67 -8.07 0.07 -6.03
CA LEU A 67 -7.32 -1.19 -6.17
C LEU A 67 -7.68 -2.22 -5.10
N GLY A 68 -8.43 -1.83 -4.06
CA GLY A 68 -8.84 -2.70 -2.97
C GLY A 68 -9.71 -3.84 -3.45
N THR A 69 -9.44 -5.04 -2.94
CA THR A 69 -10.28 -6.23 -3.11
C THR A 69 -10.53 -6.87 -1.76
N GLU A 70 -11.69 -7.49 -1.59
CA GLU A 70 -12.00 -8.17 -0.33
C GLU A 70 -11.09 -9.40 -0.18
N PRO A 71 -10.29 -9.50 0.90
CA PRO A 71 -9.47 -10.67 1.14
C PRO A 71 -10.30 -11.86 1.65
N PRO A 72 -9.74 -13.08 1.65
CA PRO A 72 -10.37 -14.24 2.30
C PRO A 72 -10.73 -13.95 3.76
N VAL A 73 -11.84 -14.53 4.22
CA VAL A 73 -12.24 -14.46 5.63
C VAL A 73 -11.11 -15.00 6.51
N GLY A 74 -10.79 -14.27 7.59
CA GLY A 74 -9.72 -14.64 8.51
C GLY A 74 -8.30 -14.28 8.03
N PHE A 75 -8.15 -13.57 6.91
CA PHE A 75 -6.85 -13.09 6.44
C PHE A 75 -6.16 -12.16 7.45
N PHE A 76 -6.93 -11.26 8.08
CA PHE A 76 -6.43 -10.30 9.05
C PHE A 76 -7.48 -10.07 10.15
N ASP A 77 -7.03 -9.72 11.35
CA ASP A 77 -7.89 -9.51 12.52
C ASP A 77 -8.99 -8.47 12.28
N TYR A 78 -8.73 -7.52 11.38
CA TYR A 78 -9.67 -6.49 10.95
C TYR A 78 -10.08 -6.71 9.50
N GLY A 79 -11.38 -6.60 9.22
CA GLY A 79 -11.94 -6.78 7.88
C GLY A 79 -11.72 -5.58 6.95
N GLY A 80 -12.07 -5.80 5.69
CA GLY A 80 -12.13 -4.78 4.64
C GLY A 80 -11.09 -4.96 3.54
N PRO A 81 -11.17 -4.10 2.51
CA PRO A 81 -10.38 -4.28 1.30
C PRO A 81 -8.88 -4.25 1.55
N ALA A 82 -8.14 -5.09 0.83
CA ALA A 82 -6.70 -5.10 0.77
C ALA A 82 -6.23 -5.01 -0.68
N VAL A 83 -5.07 -4.42 -0.93
CA VAL A 83 -4.55 -4.29 -2.30
C VAL A 83 -3.64 -5.47 -2.62
N LEU A 84 -3.93 -6.22 -3.69
CA LEU A 84 -3.11 -7.37 -4.06
C LEU A 84 -1.67 -6.95 -4.40
N ASN A 85 -0.70 -7.73 -3.90
CA ASN A 85 0.72 -7.55 -4.20
C ASN A 85 1.06 -8.11 -5.60
N THR A 86 0.67 -7.39 -6.65
CA THR A 86 0.94 -7.77 -8.04
C THR A 86 1.81 -6.76 -8.75
N ARG A 87 2.54 -7.20 -9.78
CA ARG A 87 3.32 -6.30 -10.64
C ARG A 87 2.44 -5.22 -11.30
N ALA A 88 1.20 -5.55 -11.65
CA ALA A 88 0.25 -4.61 -12.23
C ALA A 88 -0.12 -3.51 -11.24
N ASN A 89 -0.44 -3.86 -9.99
CA ASN A 89 -0.75 -2.89 -8.94
C ASN A 89 0.46 -2.03 -8.59
N TRP A 90 1.65 -2.62 -8.46
CA TRP A 90 2.88 -1.84 -8.22
C TRP A 90 3.15 -0.83 -9.32
N LYS A 91 2.95 -1.18 -10.59
CA LYS A 91 3.10 -0.23 -11.70
C LYS A 91 2.15 0.98 -11.55
N LEU A 92 0.89 0.74 -11.19
CA LEU A 92 -0.10 1.80 -10.98
C LEU A 92 0.23 2.67 -9.76
N ILE A 93 0.62 2.05 -8.65
CA ILE A 93 0.99 2.72 -7.40
C ILE A 93 2.19 3.64 -7.61
N LEU A 94 3.27 3.12 -8.21
CA LEU A 94 4.49 3.90 -8.42
C LEU A 94 4.31 5.03 -9.44
N ALA A 95 3.48 4.83 -10.47
CA ALA A 95 3.18 5.86 -11.46
C ALA A 95 2.30 7.00 -10.91
N ALA A 96 1.57 6.76 -9.82
CA ALA A 96 0.68 7.74 -9.22
C ALA A 96 1.30 8.51 -8.04
N ALA A 97 2.49 8.14 -7.60
CA ALA A 97 3.22 8.86 -6.56
C ALA A 97 3.58 10.26 -7.09
N PRO A 98 3.12 11.35 -6.45
CA PRO A 98 3.31 12.69 -6.99
C PRO A 98 4.68 13.30 -6.66
N TRP A 99 5.44 12.66 -5.76
CA TRP A 99 6.78 13.11 -5.37
C TRP A 99 7.83 12.06 -5.73
N ALA A 100 8.99 12.53 -6.20
CA ALA A 100 10.16 11.68 -6.35
C ALA A 100 10.59 11.14 -4.98
N THR A 101 10.95 9.87 -4.94
CA THR A 101 11.46 9.22 -3.72
C THR A 101 12.96 9.49 -3.56
N LYS A 102 13.45 9.40 -2.31
CA LYS A 102 14.87 9.59 -2.00
C LYS A 102 15.75 8.53 -2.70
N TYR A 103 15.26 7.30 -2.79
CA TYR A 103 15.88 6.20 -3.55
C TYR A 103 14.81 5.48 -4.38
N PRO A 104 15.20 4.79 -5.46
CA PRO A 104 14.25 4.01 -6.26
C PRO A 104 13.50 2.98 -5.41
N PRO A 105 12.16 2.91 -5.49
CA PRO A 105 11.39 1.85 -4.84
C PRO A 105 11.64 0.50 -5.53
N GLU A 106 11.91 -0.53 -4.73
CA GLU A 106 12.15 -1.90 -5.21
C GLU A 106 11.09 -2.86 -4.66
N PRO A 107 9.85 -2.84 -5.21
CA PRO A 107 8.81 -3.74 -4.73
C PRO A 107 9.11 -5.20 -5.08
N GLU A 108 8.68 -6.11 -4.21
CA GLU A 108 8.70 -7.54 -4.45
C GLU A 108 7.29 -8.08 -4.73
N PRO A 109 6.85 -8.15 -6.02
CA PRO A 109 5.58 -8.78 -6.37
C PRO A 109 5.47 -10.20 -5.81
N PHE A 110 4.26 -10.54 -5.35
CA PHE A 110 3.97 -11.86 -4.80
C PHE A 110 4.29 -12.97 -5.80
N ARG A 111 4.95 -14.05 -5.34
CA ARG A 111 5.35 -15.19 -6.18
C ARG A 111 4.39 -16.36 -6.17
N GLY A 112 3.44 -16.40 -5.23
CA GLY A 112 2.46 -17.49 -5.15
C GLY A 112 1.34 -17.37 -6.19
N ARG A 113 0.39 -18.32 -6.17
CA ARG A 113 -0.74 -18.35 -7.12
C ARG A 113 -1.88 -17.46 -6.61
N LEU A 114 -2.16 -16.37 -7.33
CA LEU A 114 -3.28 -15.47 -7.02
C LEU A 114 -4.65 -16.18 -7.00
N SER A 115 -4.82 -17.26 -7.77
CA SER A 115 -6.03 -18.09 -7.78
C SER A 115 -6.33 -18.78 -6.45
N GLN A 116 -5.38 -18.83 -5.52
CA GLN A 116 -5.56 -19.37 -4.17
C GLN A 116 -6.01 -18.31 -3.16
N ILE A 117 -5.93 -17.03 -3.54
CA ILE A 117 -6.14 -15.89 -2.64
C ILE A 117 -7.41 -15.12 -3.04
N ILE A 118 -7.73 -15.08 -4.33
CA ILE A 118 -8.97 -14.48 -4.83
C ILE A 118 -10.06 -15.54 -4.79
N PRO A 119 -11.18 -15.34 -4.05
CA PRO A 119 -12.30 -16.28 -4.06
C PRO A 119 -12.80 -16.48 -5.50
N LYS A 120 -13.07 -17.73 -5.88
CA LYS A 120 -13.79 -18.00 -7.14
C LYS A 120 -15.17 -17.37 -7.03
N ARG A 121 -15.49 -16.45 -7.94
CA ARG A 121 -16.83 -15.87 -8.08
C ARG A 121 -17.83 -16.94 -8.50
#